data_AF-A0A536UM95-F1
#
_entry.id   AF-A0A536UM95-F1
#
_cell.length_a   1.000
_cell.length_b   1.000
_cell.length_c   1.000
_cell.angle_alpha   90.00
_cell.angle_beta   90.00
_cell.angle_gamma   90.00
#
_symmetry.space_group_name_H-M   'P 1'
#
loop_
_entity.id
_entity.type
_entity.pdbx_description
1 polymer ?
#
loop_
_entity_poly.entity_id
_entity_poly.type
_entity_poly.pdbx_seq_one_letter_code
_entity_poly.pdbx_strand_id
1 'polypeptide(L)'
;MNQRAVPLRYMTAVICACALGAMLSAPPAWSQGQKVLKFIPQADLRILDPITTTAYITRNHGYMIYDTLFATDAKFQVQPQMVDKYEISKDQLTYTFTLRDGLKFHDGTPVRSADCIASIDRWSKRDALGQKMAESTESWKAIDDKTFTLKLKKPFPLALEALAKPSSNVPFIMPERIAKTDASTNITEPIGSGPF
;
A
#
# COMPACT_ATOMS: atom_id res chain seq x y z
N MET A 1 -36.69 -55.72 -51.00
CA MET A 1 -36.12 -55.77 -52.36
C MET A 1 -34.77 -55.08 -52.36
N ASN A 2 -33.81 -55.60 -53.11
CA ASN A 2 -32.42 -55.14 -53.18
C ASN A 2 -32.17 -54.50 -54.56
N GLN A 3 -31.38 -53.40 -54.66
CA GLN A 3 -30.40 -53.11 -55.73
C GLN A 3 -29.87 -51.65 -55.75
N ARG A 4 -28.51 -51.50 -55.76
CA ARG A 4 -27.64 -50.62 -56.61
C ARG A 4 -27.95 -49.09 -56.67
N ALA A 5 -27.09 -48.09 -56.40
CA ALA A 5 -25.65 -47.80 -56.63
C ALA A 5 -25.30 -47.37 -58.09
N VAL A 6 -24.38 -46.42 -58.38
CA VAL A 6 -23.22 -45.93 -57.55
C VAL A 6 -22.95 -44.39 -57.44
N PRO A 7 -22.46 -43.61 -58.45
CA PRO A 7 -21.23 -42.81 -58.20
C PRO A 7 -21.18 -41.28 -58.49
N LEU A 8 -20.47 -40.55 -57.60
CA LEU A 8 -19.34 -39.61 -57.85
C LEU A 8 -19.51 -38.37 -58.80
N ARG A 9 -19.30 -37.13 -58.29
CA ARG A 9 -18.14 -36.24 -58.60
C ARG A 9 -18.24 -34.80 -58.03
N TYR A 10 -17.09 -34.36 -57.52
CA TYR A 10 -16.65 -33.00 -57.13
C TYR A 10 -17.40 -31.77 -57.67
N MET A 11 -17.65 -30.80 -56.78
CA MET A 11 -17.35 -29.38 -57.07
C MET A 11 -17.10 -28.58 -55.78
N THR A 12 -15.89 -28.01 -55.70
CA THR A 12 -15.49 -26.71 -55.11
C THR A 12 -16.44 -26.05 -54.09
N ALA A 13 -16.08 -25.92 -52.81
CA ALA A 13 -15.06 -24.99 -52.25
C ALA A 13 -15.60 -23.57 -51.96
N VAL A 14 -15.06 -22.93 -50.89
CA VAL A 14 -15.53 -21.66 -50.28
C VAL A 14 -16.90 -21.86 -49.59
N ILE A 15 -17.08 -21.62 -48.29
CA ILE A 15 -16.69 -20.47 -47.48
C ILE A 15 -15.98 -20.90 -46.19
N CYS A 16 -14.75 -20.45 -45.99
CA CYS A 16 -14.00 -20.61 -44.74
C CYS A 16 -13.40 -19.26 -44.32
N ALA A 17 -14.24 -18.32 -43.85
CA ALA A 17 -13.82 -17.05 -43.25
C ALA A 17 -15.00 -16.27 -42.61
N CYS A 18 -15.57 -16.72 -41.49
CA CYS A 18 -16.55 -15.90 -40.73
C CYS A 18 -16.62 -16.15 -39.20
N ALA A 19 -15.68 -16.93 -38.62
CA ALA A 19 -15.76 -17.36 -37.21
C ALA A 19 -14.71 -16.70 -36.27
N LEU A 20 -13.85 -15.80 -36.76
CA LEU A 20 -12.75 -15.22 -35.97
C LEU A 20 -12.97 -13.75 -35.51
N GLY A 21 -14.18 -13.21 -35.65
CA GLY A 21 -14.46 -11.79 -35.40
C GLY A 21 -14.99 -11.42 -34.00
N ALA A 22 -15.34 -12.38 -33.15
CA ALA A 22 -16.25 -12.14 -32.01
C ALA A 22 -15.61 -12.11 -30.61
N MET A 23 -14.28 -12.09 -30.47
CA MET A 23 -13.59 -12.21 -29.17
C MET A 23 -12.85 -10.95 -28.68
N LEU A 24 -12.95 -9.82 -29.38
CA LEU A 24 -12.25 -8.56 -29.03
C LEU A 24 -13.21 -7.38 -28.87
N SER A 25 -14.17 -7.51 -27.94
CA SER A 25 -15.07 -6.42 -27.52
C SER A 25 -15.56 -6.61 -26.09
N ALA A 26 -14.64 -6.78 -25.14
CA ALA A 26 -14.96 -6.45 -23.75
C ALA A 26 -15.21 -4.93 -23.71
N PRO A 27 -16.42 -4.44 -23.35
CA PRO A 27 -16.62 -3.00 -23.22
C PRO A 27 -15.66 -2.48 -22.14
N PRO A 28 -15.04 -1.30 -22.33
CA PRO A 28 -14.24 -0.70 -21.28
C PRO A 28 -15.09 -0.62 -20.01
N ALA A 29 -14.52 -1.01 -18.87
CA ALA A 29 -15.22 -0.91 -17.60
C ALA A 29 -15.52 0.58 -17.32
N TRP A 30 -16.73 1.02 -17.65
CA TRP A 30 -17.16 2.39 -17.42
C TRP A 30 -17.13 2.61 -15.91
N SER A 31 -16.22 3.47 -15.48
CA SER A 31 -16.17 3.98 -14.11
C SER A 31 -17.59 4.39 -13.71
N GLN A 32 -18.14 3.79 -12.65
CA GLN A 32 -19.36 4.29 -12.04
C GLN A 32 -19.07 5.73 -11.61
N GLY A 33 -19.68 6.71 -12.29
CA GLY A 33 -19.36 8.13 -12.15
C GLY A 33 -19.31 8.56 -10.67
N GLN A 34 -18.41 9.49 -10.35
CA GLN A 34 -18.01 9.86 -8.99
C GLN A 34 -19.16 9.79 -7.97
N LYS A 35 -19.15 8.72 -7.16
CA LYS A 35 -20.05 8.56 -6.03
C LYS A 35 -19.55 9.44 -4.88
N VAL A 36 -20.00 10.69 -4.85
CA VAL A 36 -19.65 11.65 -3.80
C VAL A 36 -20.27 11.22 -2.46
N LEU A 37 -19.43 10.76 -1.53
CA LEU A 37 -19.81 10.56 -0.14
C LEU A 37 -19.75 11.90 0.60
N LYS A 38 -20.87 12.36 1.15
CA LYS A 38 -20.90 13.51 2.07
C LYS A 38 -20.69 13.00 3.50
N PHE A 39 -19.65 13.48 4.16
CA PHE A 39 -19.27 13.12 5.52
C PHE A 39 -19.34 14.35 6.43
N ILE A 40 -19.91 14.19 7.63
CA ILE A 40 -19.89 15.21 8.69
C ILE A 40 -18.86 14.76 9.72
N PRO A 41 -17.69 15.43 9.83
CA PRO A 41 -16.70 15.10 10.83
C PRO A 41 -17.16 15.49 12.25
N GLN A 42 -16.61 14.81 13.26
CA GLN A 42 -16.89 15.12 14.67
C GLN A 42 -16.31 16.48 15.15
N ALA A 43 -15.41 17.08 14.37
CA ALA A 43 -14.71 18.33 14.67
C ALA A 43 -14.07 18.90 13.39
N ASP A 44 -13.69 20.17 13.40
CA ASP A 44 -12.95 20.79 12.29
C ASP A 44 -11.51 20.26 12.17
N LEU A 45 -11.06 20.04 10.94
CA LEU A 45 -9.67 19.69 10.64
C LEU A 45 -8.79 20.95 10.70
N ARG A 46 -8.06 21.12 11.81
CA ARG A 46 -7.18 22.29 12.04
C ARG A 46 -5.69 22.02 11.87
N ILE A 47 -5.29 20.75 11.94
CA ILE A 47 -3.90 20.28 11.79
C ILE A 47 -3.94 19.20 10.72
N LEU A 48 -3.09 19.33 9.68
CA LEU A 48 -2.99 18.37 8.58
C LEU A 48 -2.03 17.21 8.90
N ASP A 49 -1.04 17.47 9.76
CA ASP A 49 0.00 16.51 10.12
C ASP A 49 -0.48 15.44 11.13
N PRO A 50 -0.54 14.15 10.74
CA PRO A 50 -0.99 13.07 11.62
C PRO A 50 0.07 12.63 12.66
N ILE A 51 1.28 13.19 12.63
CA ILE A 51 2.37 12.86 13.58
C ILE A 51 2.39 13.83 14.76
N THR A 52 1.90 15.06 14.61
CA THR A 52 2.02 16.11 15.64
C THR A 52 0.90 16.13 16.67
N THR A 53 -0.26 15.56 16.35
CA THR A 53 -1.48 15.53 17.18
C THR A 53 -2.00 14.12 17.37
N THR A 54 -2.78 13.88 18.44
CA THR A 54 -3.47 12.61 18.70
C THR A 54 -4.93 12.61 18.24
N ALA A 55 -5.42 13.71 17.68
CA ALA A 55 -6.82 13.92 17.33
C ALA A 55 -7.27 13.01 16.17
N TYR A 56 -8.36 12.25 16.39
CA TYR A 56 -8.87 11.31 15.39
C TYR A 56 -9.35 11.97 14.09
N ILE A 57 -9.70 13.27 14.08
CA ILE A 57 -10.04 13.96 12.83
C ILE A 57 -8.83 14.07 11.89
N THR A 58 -7.66 14.48 12.42
CA THR A 58 -6.41 14.55 11.65
C THR A 58 -5.91 13.15 11.28
N ARG A 59 -6.04 12.17 12.17
CA ARG A 59 -5.76 10.75 11.87
C ARG A 59 -6.59 10.25 10.68
N ASN A 60 -7.90 10.49 10.69
CA ASN A 60 -8.81 10.04 9.64
C ASN A 60 -8.55 10.77 8.32
N HIS A 61 -8.19 12.06 8.37
CA HIS A 61 -7.65 12.77 7.21
C HIS A 61 -6.36 12.11 6.70
N GLY A 62 -5.45 11.71 7.58
CA GLY A 62 -4.24 10.96 7.24
C GLY A 62 -4.52 9.70 6.43
N TYR A 63 -5.54 8.90 6.77
CA TYR A 63 -5.92 7.71 5.99
C TYR A 63 -6.49 8.00 4.59
N MET A 64 -6.90 9.23 4.32
CA MET A 64 -7.28 9.63 2.96
C MET A 64 -6.04 9.93 2.11
N ILE A 65 -5.00 10.50 2.73
CA ILE A 65 -3.82 11.05 2.04
C ILE A 65 -2.64 10.07 1.98
N TYR A 66 -2.40 9.25 3.02
CA TYR A 66 -1.20 8.42 3.16
C TYR A 66 -1.56 6.94 3.39
N ASP A 67 -0.76 6.04 2.81
CA ASP A 67 -0.78 4.61 3.15
C ASP A 67 0.18 4.28 4.31
N THR A 68 0.12 3.04 4.78
CA THR A 68 1.02 2.45 5.77
C THR A 68 1.69 1.18 5.21
N LEU A 69 2.80 0.72 5.82
CA LEU A 69 3.42 -0.54 5.39
C LEU A 69 2.49 -1.75 5.60
N PHE A 70 1.83 -1.76 6.75
CA PHE A 70 0.90 -2.78 7.21
C PHE A 70 -0.35 -2.10 7.77
N ALA A 71 -1.47 -2.80 7.76
CA ALA A 71 -2.71 -2.38 8.39
C ALA A 71 -3.36 -3.57 9.10
N THR A 72 -4.33 -3.32 9.98
CA THR A 72 -5.13 -4.40 10.59
C THR A 72 -6.43 -4.64 9.81
N ASP A 73 -6.79 -5.90 9.59
CA ASP A 73 -8.10 -6.26 9.05
C ASP A 73 -9.25 -6.10 10.06
N ALA A 74 -10.47 -6.45 9.65
CA ALA A 74 -11.67 -6.37 10.49
C ALA A 74 -11.67 -7.33 11.71
N LYS A 75 -10.70 -8.25 11.81
CA LYS A 75 -10.44 -9.13 12.96
C LYS A 75 -9.19 -8.69 13.75
N PHE A 76 -8.71 -7.48 13.50
CA PHE A 76 -7.49 -6.89 14.05
C PHE A 76 -6.20 -7.69 13.75
N GLN A 77 -6.21 -8.54 12.72
CA GLN A 77 -4.99 -9.26 12.31
C GLN A 77 -4.15 -8.37 11.39
N VAL A 78 -2.83 -8.42 11.56
CA VAL A 78 -1.89 -7.64 10.74
C VAL A 78 -1.85 -8.18 9.31
N GLN A 79 -2.03 -7.29 8.33
CA GLN A 79 -1.99 -7.57 6.89
C GLN A 79 -1.03 -6.59 6.18
N PRO A 80 -0.29 -7.01 5.15
CA PRO A 80 0.52 -6.10 4.32
C PRO A 80 -0.35 -5.12 3.51
N GLN A 81 0.02 -3.83 3.48
CA GLN A 81 -0.61 -2.82 2.62
C GLN A 81 0.34 -2.31 1.53
N MET A 82 1.41 -1.58 1.86
CA MET A 82 2.45 -1.22 0.87
C MET A 82 3.49 -2.33 0.68
N VAL A 83 3.63 -3.20 1.68
CA VAL A 83 4.51 -4.37 1.62
C VAL A 83 3.86 -5.44 0.72
N ASP A 84 4.66 -6.00 -0.19
CA ASP A 84 4.33 -7.17 -1.00
C ASP A 84 4.59 -8.44 -0.19
N LYS A 85 5.83 -8.58 0.30
CA LYS A 85 6.29 -9.68 1.14
C LYS A 85 7.27 -9.19 2.19
N TYR A 86 7.39 -9.97 3.27
CA TYR A 86 8.42 -9.77 4.28
C TYR A 86 8.95 -11.11 4.79
N GLU A 87 10.18 -11.10 5.27
CA GLU A 87 10.88 -12.25 5.83
C GLU A 87 11.41 -11.90 7.22
N ILE A 88 11.28 -12.83 8.18
CA ILE A 88 11.80 -12.68 9.54
C ILE A 88 12.88 -13.74 9.75
N SER A 89 14.06 -13.34 10.22
CA SER A 89 15.14 -14.27 10.57
C SER A 89 14.77 -15.17 11.75
N LYS A 90 15.39 -16.36 11.84
CA LYS A 90 15.08 -17.37 12.87
C LYS A 90 15.29 -16.89 14.31
N ASP A 91 16.19 -15.92 14.51
CA ASP A 91 16.47 -15.26 15.79
C ASP A 91 15.52 -14.07 16.10
N GLN A 92 14.61 -13.74 15.18
CA GLN A 92 13.69 -12.60 15.25
C GLN A 92 14.39 -11.24 15.37
N LEU A 93 15.65 -11.13 14.93
CA LEU A 93 16.44 -9.90 14.97
C LEU A 93 16.44 -9.13 13.65
N THR A 94 16.18 -9.77 12.51
CA THR A 94 16.20 -9.13 11.18
C THR A 94 14.86 -9.34 10.49
N TYR A 95 14.26 -8.24 10.06
CA TYR A 95 13.05 -8.22 9.23
C TYR A 95 13.42 -7.58 7.90
N THR A 96 13.17 -8.28 6.80
CA THR A 96 13.36 -7.78 5.44
C THR A 96 12.00 -7.51 4.84
N PHE A 97 11.77 -6.31 4.31
CA PHE A 97 10.52 -5.89 3.70
C PHE A 97 10.76 -5.59 2.21
N THR A 98 9.87 -6.07 1.34
CA THR A 98 9.83 -5.71 -0.09
C THR A 98 8.53 -4.97 -0.37
N LEU A 99 8.63 -3.78 -0.95
CA LEU A 99 7.49 -2.96 -1.39
C LEU A 99 6.84 -3.51 -2.66
N ARG A 100 5.54 -3.28 -2.81
CA ARG A 100 4.78 -3.57 -4.03
C ARG A 100 5.26 -2.73 -5.21
N ASP A 101 5.09 -3.26 -6.41
CA ASP A 101 5.32 -2.50 -7.64
C ASP A 101 4.26 -1.42 -7.86
N GLY A 102 4.67 -0.33 -8.52
CA GLY A 102 3.76 0.75 -8.95
C GLY A 102 3.34 1.75 -7.87
N LEU A 103 3.83 1.62 -6.63
CA LEU A 103 3.58 2.58 -5.56
C LEU A 103 4.12 3.97 -5.93
N LYS A 104 3.24 4.98 -5.86
CA LYS A 104 3.56 6.39 -6.14
C LYS A 104 2.91 7.30 -5.12
N PHE A 105 3.54 8.43 -4.88
CA PHE A 105 2.91 9.57 -4.23
C PHE A 105 2.00 10.34 -5.20
N HIS A 106 1.16 11.24 -4.68
CA HIS A 106 0.21 12.06 -5.45
C HIS A 106 0.87 12.98 -6.49
N ASP A 107 2.14 13.36 -6.28
CA ASP A 107 2.95 14.09 -7.26
C ASP A 107 3.53 13.21 -8.38
N GLY A 108 3.24 11.90 -8.36
CA GLY A 108 3.68 10.92 -9.34
C GLY A 108 5.08 10.35 -9.08
N THR A 109 5.81 10.83 -8.06
CA THR A 109 7.11 10.26 -7.66
C THR A 109 6.94 8.87 -7.06
N PRO A 110 7.89 7.94 -7.26
CA PRO A 110 7.79 6.59 -6.71
C PRO A 110 7.97 6.59 -5.19
N VAL A 111 7.23 5.73 -4.48
CA VAL A 111 7.54 5.43 -3.07
C VAL A 111 8.75 4.51 -3.01
N ARG A 112 9.74 4.84 -2.19
CA ARG A 112 10.96 4.03 -2.01
C ARG A 112 11.21 3.67 -0.55
N SER A 113 12.09 2.70 -0.32
CA SER A 113 12.67 2.33 0.97
C SER A 113 13.09 3.52 1.83
N ALA A 114 13.71 4.54 1.24
CA ALA A 114 14.17 5.74 1.95
C ALA A 114 13.00 6.55 2.55
N ASP A 115 11.91 6.67 1.80
CA ASP A 115 10.69 7.37 2.22
C ASP A 115 10.03 6.62 3.39
N CYS A 116 9.98 5.28 3.31
CA CYS A 116 9.48 4.42 4.39
C CYS A 116 10.32 4.53 5.67
N ILE A 117 11.64 4.44 5.57
CA ILE A 117 12.55 4.51 6.72
C ILE A 117 12.46 5.87 7.41
N ALA A 118 12.49 6.97 6.66
CA ALA A 118 12.38 8.31 7.21
C ALA A 118 11.02 8.53 7.90
N SER A 119 9.93 8.00 7.32
CA SER A 119 8.59 8.10 7.89
C SER A 119 8.47 7.34 9.23
N ILE A 120 9.03 6.13 9.32
CA ILE A 120 9.05 5.34 10.55
C ILE A 120 9.90 6.02 11.63
N ASP A 121 11.08 6.55 11.28
CA ASP A 121 11.91 7.32 12.21
C ASP A 121 11.14 8.53 12.78
N ARG A 122 10.49 9.32 11.91
CA ARG A 122 9.67 10.47 12.32
C ARG A 122 8.52 10.07 13.25
N TRP A 123 7.73 9.07 12.85
CA TRP A 123 6.61 8.55 13.64
C TRP A 123 7.06 7.98 15.00
N SER A 124 8.18 7.25 15.01
CA SER A 124 8.70 6.59 16.23
C SER A 124 9.13 7.57 17.33
N LYS A 125 9.33 8.86 17.01
CA LYS A 125 9.63 9.91 17.99
C LYS A 125 8.38 10.34 18.77
N ARG A 126 7.18 10.16 18.21
CA ARG A 126 5.90 10.64 18.77
C ARG A 126 5.00 9.54 19.30
N ASP A 127 5.08 8.35 18.72
CA ASP A 127 4.27 7.21 19.15
C ASP A 127 4.94 6.35 20.22
N ALA A 128 4.24 6.07 21.32
CA ALA A 128 4.81 5.33 22.46
C ALA A 128 5.25 3.88 22.12
N LEU A 129 4.57 3.18 21.21
CA LEU A 129 5.00 1.83 20.80
C LEU A 129 6.13 1.92 19.76
N GLY A 130 6.08 2.93 18.88
CA GLY A 130 7.18 3.29 18.00
C GLY A 130 8.48 3.59 18.77
N GLN A 131 8.41 4.35 19.87
CA GLN A 131 9.55 4.61 20.77
C GLN A 131 10.13 3.31 21.33
N LYS A 132 9.30 2.35 21.78
CA LYS A 132 9.76 1.04 22.30
C LYS A 132 10.36 0.12 21.23
N MET A 133 9.86 0.20 20.00
CA MET A 133 10.49 -0.44 18.86
C MET A 133 11.85 0.21 18.52
N ALA A 134 11.94 1.54 18.53
CA ALA A 134 13.16 2.29 18.28
C ALA A 134 14.26 2.04 19.34
N GLU A 135 13.91 1.98 20.62
CA GLU A 135 14.82 1.55 21.72
C GLU A 135 15.47 0.19 21.41
N SER A 136 14.67 -0.74 20.88
CA SER A 136 15.07 -2.10 20.51
C SER A 136 15.73 -2.21 19.13
N THR A 137 15.66 -1.16 18.31
CA THR A 137 16.20 -1.12 16.93
C THR A 137 17.71 -0.88 16.95
N GLU A 138 18.46 -1.66 16.18
CA GLU A 138 19.88 -1.41 15.88
C GLU A 138 20.01 -0.50 14.66
N SER A 139 19.32 -0.82 13.56
CA SER A 139 19.32 0.02 12.36
C SER A 139 18.13 -0.26 11.44
N TRP A 140 17.72 0.76 10.71
CA TRP A 140 16.97 0.64 9.46
C TRP A 140 17.93 0.86 8.28
N LYS A 141 17.85 0.03 7.23
CA LYS A 141 18.71 0.15 6.04
C LYS A 141 17.94 -0.15 4.76
N ALA A 142 18.01 0.74 3.78
CA ALA A 142 17.63 0.42 2.41
C ALA A 142 18.69 -0.54 1.82
N ILE A 143 18.23 -1.61 1.18
CA ILE A 143 19.05 -2.51 0.36
C ILE A 143 18.99 -2.03 -1.10
N ASP A 144 17.79 -1.66 -1.54
CA ASP A 144 17.50 -1.00 -2.81
C ASP A 144 16.24 -0.11 -2.65
N ASP A 145 15.74 0.49 -3.73
CA ASP A 145 14.57 1.38 -3.70
C ASP A 145 13.27 0.70 -3.25
N LYS A 146 13.13 -0.63 -3.34
CA LYS A 146 11.93 -1.38 -2.89
C LYS A 146 12.20 -2.31 -1.71
N THR A 147 13.45 -2.65 -1.42
CA THR A 147 13.82 -3.57 -0.34
C THR A 147 14.54 -2.84 0.79
N PHE A 148 14.09 -3.04 2.02
CA PHE A 148 14.73 -2.50 3.22
C PHE A 148 14.67 -3.47 4.39
N THR A 149 15.57 -3.28 5.35
CA THR A 149 15.71 -4.13 6.53
C THR A 149 15.58 -3.34 7.83
N LEU A 150 14.89 -3.93 8.80
CA LEU A 150 14.98 -3.59 10.22
C LEU A 150 15.89 -4.63 10.89
N LYS A 151 16.96 -4.15 11.52
CA LYS A 151 17.77 -4.96 12.44
C LYS A 151 17.51 -4.51 13.88
N LEU A 152 17.26 -5.46 14.76
CA LEU A 152 17.01 -5.26 16.19
C LEU A 152 18.21 -5.70 17.03
N LYS A 153 18.40 -5.03 18.18
CA LYS A 153 19.39 -5.39 19.22
C LYS A 153 18.97 -6.61 20.05
N LYS A 154 17.67 -6.86 20.11
CA LYS A 154 16.99 -7.93 20.86
C LYS A 154 15.63 -8.22 20.20
N PRO A 155 15.06 -9.43 20.35
CA PRO A 155 13.74 -9.71 19.78
C PRO A 155 12.69 -8.73 20.32
N PHE A 156 11.87 -8.18 19.42
CA PHE A 156 10.75 -7.31 19.76
C PHE A 156 9.47 -7.95 19.17
N PRO A 157 8.73 -8.76 19.94
CA PRO A 157 7.62 -9.56 19.42
C PRO A 157 6.47 -8.77 18.79
N LEU A 158 6.38 -7.46 19.06
CA LEU A 158 5.34 -6.57 18.57
C LEU A 158 5.77 -5.72 17.36
N ALA A 159 6.79 -6.16 16.61
CA ALA A 159 7.39 -5.35 15.53
C ALA A 159 6.41 -5.07 14.39
N LEU A 160 5.64 -6.07 13.96
CA LEU A 160 4.66 -5.91 12.89
C LEU A 160 3.42 -5.16 13.40
N GLU A 161 2.99 -5.45 14.62
CA GLU A 161 1.89 -4.78 15.32
C GLU A 161 2.18 -3.28 15.49
N ALA A 162 3.42 -2.91 15.82
CA ALA A 162 3.86 -1.51 15.89
C ALA A 162 3.74 -0.79 14.53
N LEU A 163 4.06 -1.48 13.43
CA LEU A 163 3.98 -0.95 12.06
C LEU A 163 2.56 -1.01 11.47
N ALA A 164 1.63 -1.76 12.07
CA ALA A 164 0.28 -1.99 11.56
C ALA A 164 -0.84 -1.32 12.37
N LYS A 165 -0.58 -0.93 13.62
CA LYS A 165 -1.64 -0.61 14.58
C LYS A 165 -2.48 0.62 14.21
N PRO A 166 -3.81 0.54 14.34
CA PRO A 166 -4.69 1.69 14.12
C PRO A 166 -4.78 2.61 15.36
N SER A 167 -3.66 3.20 15.81
CA SER A 167 -3.64 4.19 16.92
C SER A 167 -3.91 5.63 16.47
N SER A 168 -3.92 6.59 17.42
CA SER A 168 -3.99 8.04 17.13
C SER A 168 -2.87 8.52 16.21
N ASN A 169 -1.62 8.16 16.50
CA ASN A 169 -0.48 8.36 15.62
C ASN A 169 -0.19 7.05 14.90
N VAL A 170 -0.26 7.10 13.57
CA VAL A 170 -0.16 5.94 12.68
C VAL A 170 1.16 6.06 11.90
N PRO A 171 1.86 4.94 11.62
CA PRO A 171 3.08 4.93 10.80
C PRO A 171 2.77 5.14 9.30
N PHE A 172 2.20 6.31 8.99
CA PHE A 172 1.93 6.77 7.63
C PHE A 172 3.23 7.02 6.86
N ILE A 173 3.25 6.66 5.58
CA ILE A 173 4.41 6.85 4.70
C ILE A 173 4.27 8.15 3.92
N MET A 174 5.28 9.01 4.05
CA MET A 174 5.40 10.32 3.44
C MET A 174 6.67 10.37 2.57
N PRO A 175 6.74 11.24 1.55
CA PRO A 175 7.98 11.49 0.83
C PRO A 175 9.12 11.85 1.80
N GLU A 176 10.33 11.34 1.57
CA GLU A 176 11.49 11.49 2.47
C GLU A 176 11.77 12.95 2.86
N ARG A 177 11.57 13.88 1.93
CA ARG A 177 11.71 15.34 2.16
C ARG A 177 10.73 15.89 3.20
N ILE A 178 9.53 15.33 3.27
CA ILE A 178 8.46 15.67 4.23
C ILE A 178 8.68 14.89 5.53
N ALA A 179 9.05 13.61 5.43
CA ALA A 179 9.34 12.77 6.59
C ALA A 179 10.54 13.26 7.43
N LYS A 180 11.48 14.01 6.83
CA LYS A 180 12.60 14.66 7.54
C LYS A 180 12.21 15.94 8.28
N THR A 181 10.98 16.45 8.15
CA THR A 181 10.48 17.53 9.01
C THR A 181 10.47 17.08 10.46
N ASP A 182 10.91 17.95 11.37
CA ASP A 182 10.92 17.64 12.81
C ASP A 182 9.56 17.09 13.29
N ALA A 183 9.60 16.11 14.18
CA ALA A 183 8.41 15.37 14.60
C ALA A 183 7.48 16.20 15.51
N SER A 184 7.89 17.39 15.96
CA SER A 184 7.09 18.38 16.68
C SER A 184 6.59 19.51 15.78
N THR A 185 7.07 19.60 14.55
CA THR A 185 6.70 20.63 13.56
C THR A 185 5.64 20.10 12.60
N ASN A 186 4.57 20.85 12.37
CA ASN A 186 3.54 20.48 11.41
C ASN A 186 4.07 20.57 9.97
N ILE A 187 3.84 19.53 9.17
CA ILE A 187 3.90 19.63 7.72
C ILE A 187 2.74 20.50 7.18
N THR A 188 3.00 21.22 6.10
CA THR A 188 2.01 22.08 5.41
C THR A 188 1.56 21.51 4.06
N GLU A 189 2.25 20.48 3.57
CA GLU A 189 2.08 19.89 2.24
C GLU A 189 1.62 18.43 2.40
N PRO A 190 0.32 18.14 2.25
CA PRO A 190 -0.23 16.80 2.43
C PRO A 190 -0.09 15.96 1.15
N ILE A 191 1.15 15.60 0.78
CA ILE A 191 1.42 14.65 -0.30
C ILE A 191 1.70 13.28 0.30
N GLY A 192 0.86 12.31 -0.05
CA GLY A 192 1.02 10.90 0.31
C GLY A 192 0.74 10.00 -0.89
N SER A 193 0.48 8.72 -0.65
CA SER A 193 0.15 7.71 -1.67
C SER A 193 -1.30 7.21 -1.60
N GLY A 194 -2.07 7.72 -0.63
CA GLY A 194 -3.41 7.25 -0.29
C GLY A 194 -4.46 7.58 -1.36
N PRO A 195 -5.71 7.12 -1.16
CA PRO A 195 -6.73 7.09 -2.22
C PRO A 195 -7.36 8.44 -2.63
N PHE A 196 -7.03 9.57 -1.99
CA PHE A 196 -7.61 10.90 -2.24
C PHE A 196 -6.58 12.02 -2.31
#